data_AF-A0A2V8QCB2-F1
#
_entry.id   AF-A0A2V8QCB2-F1
#
_cell.length_a   1.000
_cell.length_b   1.000
_cell.length_c   1.000
_cell.angle_alpha   90.00
_cell.angle_beta   90.00
_cell.angle_gamma   90.00
#
_symmetry.space_group_name_H-M   'P 1'
#
loop_
_entity.id
_entity.type
_entity.pdbx_description
1 polymer ?
#
loop_
_entity_poly.entity_id
_entity_poly.type
_entity_poly.pdbx_seq_one_letter_code
_entity_poly.pdbx_strand_id
1 'polypeptide(L)'
;MLPAARRRNMKVICWFEDVFRRDVPGFDKAVEIDVHGKPAATACPRNPNVRNFWLGLVEDYLRSYDVDGLMWGSERQGPLDNALTASHGGGTERTIACFCQFCLEAARKEGINVERARAGFLELERWTTAMRNGQKPADGAFVTFWRLLLKYPELLSWEQLWNEGLNDTYRSMYALAHRIAPAKGMGWHIWHNNSFSPFYRAEQDYAEFSKYSDFLKVVMYNNCGGPRLAQYVRNVHTTLFADLAPEQVLDFTYGVQQYREQTLDRIPKAGLSSDYVLRETKRAVAGVTSHVKIWPGIDIDIPTGANDKKTQPDDVYQAVKAAFQGAAHGVLLSRKYSEMKLANLRAAGRAIRELKTA
;
A
#
# COMPACT_ATOMS: atom_id res chain seq x y z
N MET A 1 14.44 -11.76 -21.31
CA MET A 1 13.74 -10.46 -21.34
C MET A 1 14.70 -9.31 -21.69
N LEU A 2 15.81 -9.14 -20.97
CA LEU A 2 16.79 -8.06 -21.19
C LEU A 2 17.21 -7.83 -22.66
N PRO A 3 17.66 -8.84 -23.44
CA PRO A 3 18.06 -8.60 -24.84
C PRO A 3 16.92 -8.05 -25.71
N ALA A 4 15.68 -8.47 -25.45
CA ALA A 4 14.51 -8.00 -26.19
C ALA A 4 14.13 -6.56 -25.83
N ALA A 5 14.33 -6.15 -24.57
CA ALA A 5 14.14 -4.78 -24.12
C ALA A 5 15.21 -3.84 -24.71
N ARG A 6 16.49 -4.25 -24.66
CA ARG A 6 17.61 -3.49 -25.21
C ARG A 6 17.48 -3.23 -26.71
N ARG A 7 17.06 -4.23 -27.50
CA ARG A 7 16.75 -4.06 -28.94
C ARG A 7 15.65 -3.03 -29.23
N ARG A 8 14.82 -2.69 -28.25
CA ARG A 8 13.74 -1.70 -28.34
C ARG A 8 14.08 -0.39 -27.63
N ASN A 9 15.34 -0.21 -27.23
CA ASN A 9 15.80 0.93 -26.45
C ASN A 9 15.00 1.13 -25.14
N MET A 10 14.54 0.03 -24.53
CA MET A 10 13.78 0.07 -23.29
C MET A 10 14.70 -0.15 -22.09
N LYS A 11 14.48 0.66 -21.05
CA LYS A 11 15.02 0.43 -19.71
C LYS A 11 14.26 -0.72 -19.03
N VAL A 12 14.94 -1.43 -18.14
CA VAL A 12 14.39 -2.56 -17.38
C VAL A 12 14.61 -2.29 -15.89
N ILE A 13 13.51 -2.15 -15.17
CA ILE A 13 13.48 -2.03 -13.71
C ILE A 13 12.94 -3.33 -13.15
N CYS A 14 13.69 -3.99 -12.27
CA CYS A 14 13.22 -5.22 -11.61
C CYS A 14 12.30 -4.87 -10.44
N TRP A 15 11.13 -5.51 -10.38
CA TRP A 15 10.21 -5.38 -9.27
C TRP A 15 10.17 -6.65 -8.43
N PHE A 16 10.22 -6.50 -7.11
CA PHE A 16 10.06 -7.57 -6.12
C PHE A 16 9.21 -7.07 -4.94
N GLU A 17 8.62 -8.00 -4.18
CA GLU A 17 7.66 -7.70 -3.12
C GLU A 17 7.85 -8.61 -1.91
N ASP A 18 7.17 -8.33 -0.80
CA ASP A 18 7.33 -9.02 0.48
C ASP A 18 6.32 -10.16 0.74
N VAL A 19 5.69 -10.64 -0.32
CA VAL A 19 4.80 -11.80 -0.28
C VAL A 19 5.60 -13.07 -0.50
N PHE A 20 5.59 -13.96 0.49
CA PHE A 20 6.25 -15.26 0.42
C PHE A 20 5.25 -16.39 0.49
N ARG A 21 5.59 -17.50 -0.18
CA ARG A 21 4.93 -18.77 0.11
C ARG A 21 5.45 -19.30 1.44
N ARG A 22 4.56 -19.88 2.24
CA ARG A 22 4.88 -20.40 3.58
C ARG A 22 5.83 -21.60 3.58
N ASP A 23 5.96 -22.28 2.44
CA ASP A 23 6.83 -23.44 2.25
C ASP A 23 8.23 -23.08 1.73
N VAL A 24 8.55 -21.79 1.61
CA VAL A 24 9.93 -21.36 1.34
C VAL A 24 10.83 -21.78 2.51
N PRO A 25 11.92 -22.54 2.26
CA PRO A 25 12.81 -23.00 3.33
C PRO A 25 13.35 -21.83 4.18
N GLY A 26 13.23 -21.95 5.50
CA GLY A 26 13.69 -20.94 6.46
C GLY A 26 12.71 -19.79 6.69
N PHE A 27 11.58 -19.72 5.96
CA PHE A 27 10.57 -18.68 6.16
C PHE A 27 9.90 -18.77 7.53
N ASP A 28 9.78 -19.98 8.09
CA ASP A 28 9.31 -20.24 9.46
C ASP A 28 10.09 -19.48 10.54
N LYS A 29 11.36 -19.12 10.27
CA LYS A 29 12.23 -18.32 11.16
C LYS A 29 12.19 -16.82 10.87
N ALA A 30 11.47 -16.43 9.82
CA ALA A 30 11.39 -15.06 9.31
C ALA A 30 10.04 -14.39 9.64
N VAL A 31 9.02 -15.19 9.99
CA VAL A 31 7.66 -14.71 10.22
C VAL A 31 7.54 -13.73 11.38
N GLU A 32 6.51 -12.90 11.31
CA GLU A 32 6.01 -12.14 12.44
C GLU A 32 5.44 -13.06 13.52
N ILE A 33 5.40 -12.55 14.75
CA ILE A 33 4.73 -13.20 15.87
C ILE A 33 3.54 -12.34 16.27
N ASP A 34 2.36 -12.92 16.39
CA ASP A 34 1.14 -12.20 16.73
C ASP A 34 1.08 -11.81 18.22
N VAL A 35 0.05 -11.04 18.58
CA VAL A 35 -0.22 -10.60 19.95
C VAL A 35 -0.44 -11.75 20.95
N HIS A 36 -0.71 -12.97 20.46
CA HIS A 36 -0.88 -14.19 21.26
C HIS A 36 0.40 -15.06 21.30
N GLY A 37 1.48 -14.62 20.66
CA GLY A 37 2.74 -15.37 20.61
C GLY A 37 2.79 -16.45 19.53
N LYS A 38 1.83 -16.47 18.59
CA LYS A 38 1.80 -17.46 17.51
C LYS A 38 2.50 -16.94 16.25
N PRO A 39 3.12 -17.82 15.46
CA PRO A 39 3.64 -17.47 14.14
C PRO A 39 2.53 -16.91 13.22
N ALA A 40 2.78 -15.74 12.64
CA ALA A 40 1.96 -15.18 11.59
C ALA A 40 2.31 -15.78 10.23
N ALA A 41 1.66 -15.29 9.18
CA ALA A 41 1.92 -15.70 7.81
C ALA A 41 2.89 -14.78 7.04
N THR A 42 3.16 -13.62 7.60
CA THR A 42 3.90 -12.51 7.00
C THR A 42 5.31 -12.42 7.59
N ALA A 43 6.26 -11.89 6.84
CA ALA A 43 7.65 -11.75 7.28
C ALA A 43 7.84 -10.53 8.19
N CYS A 44 8.61 -10.64 9.28
CA CYS A 44 8.91 -9.48 10.12
C CYS A 44 9.96 -8.57 9.47
N PRO A 45 9.66 -7.29 9.18
CA PRO A 45 10.62 -6.37 8.53
C PRO A 45 11.85 -6.07 9.40
N ARG A 46 11.77 -6.30 10.73
CA ARG A 46 12.91 -6.15 11.65
C ARG A 46 13.75 -7.42 11.83
N ASN A 47 13.29 -8.56 11.32
CA ASN A 47 14.06 -9.79 11.43
C ASN A 47 15.33 -9.67 10.57
N PRO A 48 16.53 -9.88 11.15
CA PRO A 48 17.79 -9.77 10.41
C PRO A 48 17.85 -10.67 9.18
N ASN A 49 17.24 -11.86 9.22
CA ASN A 49 17.19 -12.76 8.07
C ASN A 49 16.38 -12.16 6.92
N VAL A 50 15.24 -11.53 7.23
CA VAL A 50 14.40 -10.85 6.25
C VAL A 50 15.13 -9.64 5.66
N ARG A 51 15.75 -8.81 6.51
CA ARG A 51 16.52 -7.64 6.05
C ARG A 51 17.68 -8.05 5.15
N ASN A 52 18.46 -9.04 5.57
CA ASN A 52 19.60 -9.52 4.80
C ASN A 52 19.17 -10.18 3.49
N PHE A 53 18.02 -10.85 3.45
CA PHE A 53 17.47 -11.39 2.21
C PHE A 53 17.19 -10.28 1.20
N TRP A 54 16.51 -9.20 1.60
CA TRP A 54 16.22 -8.08 0.71
C TRP A 54 17.46 -7.32 0.26
N LEU A 55 18.40 -7.09 1.17
CA LEU A 55 19.69 -6.50 0.81
C LEU A 55 20.47 -7.39 -0.16
N GLY A 56 20.43 -8.70 0.03
CA GLY A 56 21.00 -9.68 -0.90
C GLY A 56 20.38 -9.61 -2.29
N LEU A 57 19.05 -9.50 -2.40
CA LEU A 57 18.38 -9.32 -3.69
C LEU A 57 18.76 -8.01 -4.37
N VAL A 58 18.85 -6.91 -3.61
CA VAL A 58 19.31 -5.61 -4.15
C VAL A 58 20.73 -5.73 -4.70
N GLU A 59 21.64 -6.31 -3.94
CA GLU A 59 23.02 -6.50 -4.37
C GLU A 59 23.14 -7.41 -5.59
N ASP A 60 22.47 -8.57 -5.57
CA ASP A 60 22.49 -9.52 -6.68
C ASP A 60 21.90 -8.90 -7.96
N TYR A 61 20.72 -8.27 -7.88
CA TYR A 61 20.13 -7.66 -9.06
C TYR A 61 21.04 -6.58 -9.69
N LEU A 62 21.69 -5.75 -8.88
CA LEU A 62 22.49 -4.65 -9.38
C LEU A 62 23.87 -5.08 -9.90
N ARG A 63 24.45 -6.15 -9.34
CA ARG A 63 25.77 -6.67 -9.73
C ARG A 63 25.72 -7.74 -10.82
N SER A 64 24.74 -8.63 -10.75
CA SER A 64 24.66 -9.82 -11.60
C SER A 64 23.91 -9.55 -12.91
N TYR A 65 23.11 -8.48 -12.98
CA TYR A 65 22.26 -8.18 -14.14
C TYR A 65 22.43 -6.73 -14.63
N ASP A 66 22.42 -6.57 -15.96
CA ASP A 66 22.37 -5.27 -16.62
C ASP A 66 20.94 -4.68 -16.58
N VAL A 67 20.47 -4.34 -15.39
CA VAL A 67 19.18 -3.66 -15.14
C VAL A 67 19.40 -2.17 -14.92
N ASP A 68 18.38 -1.35 -15.15
CA ASP A 68 18.42 0.13 -15.06
C ASP A 68 17.97 0.68 -13.70
N GLY A 69 17.44 -0.18 -12.84
CA GLY A 69 16.92 0.20 -11.55
C GLY A 69 16.15 -0.94 -10.89
N LEU A 70 15.71 -0.68 -9.67
CA LEU A 70 14.93 -1.60 -8.86
C LEU A 70 13.69 -0.90 -8.32
N MET A 71 12.63 -1.67 -8.13
CA MET A 71 11.45 -1.25 -7.40
C MET A 71 11.10 -2.32 -6.37
N TRP A 72 10.77 -1.91 -5.16
CA TRP A 72 10.25 -2.82 -4.14
C TRP A 72 8.86 -2.40 -3.67
N GLY A 73 8.02 -3.36 -3.30
CA GLY A 73 6.67 -3.07 -2.82
C GLY A 73 6.31 -3.89 -1.58
N SER A 74 5.57 -3.24 -0.69
CA SER A 74 4.84 -3.89 0.40
C SER A 74 3.38 -3.48 0.34
N GLU A 75 2.48 -4.46 0.27
CA GLU A 75 1.03 -4.24 0.36
C GLU A 75 0.52 -4.65 1.75
N ARG A 76 1.22 -4.21 2.80
CA ARG A 76 0.91 -4.48 4.20
C ARG A 76 0.71 -3.18 4.99
N GLN A 77 0.08 -3.30 6.15
CA GLN A 77 -0.17 -2.23 7.12
C GLN A 77 0.05 -2.78 8.53
N GLY A 78 0.19 -1.90 9.52
CA GLY A 78 0.52 -2.31 10.87
C GLY A 78 -0.66 -2.85 11.70
N PRO A 79 -0.36 -3.24 12.96
CA PRO A 79 -1.27 -3.98 13.82
C PRO A 79 -2.58 -3.24 14.17
N LEU A 80 -2.55 -1.92 14.33
CA LEU A 80 -3.73 -1.11 14.62
C LEU A 80 -4.68 -1.14 13.43
N ASP A 81 -4.17 -0.85 12.24
CA ASP A 81 -4.96 -0.86 11.01
C ASP A 81 -5.47 -2.27 10.67
N ASN A 82 -4.69 -3.31 11.01
CA ASN A 82 -5.12 -4.70 10.88
C ASN A 82 -6.27 -5.04 11.84
N ALA A 83 -6.17 -4.66 13.12
CA ALA A 83 -7.23 -4.87 14.10
C ALA A 83 -8.54 -4.17 13.67
N LEU A 84 -8.41 -2.92 13.21
CA LEU A 84 -9.54 -2.11 12.72
C LEU A 84 -10.09 -2.58 11.39
N THR A 85 -9.40 -3.51 10.70
CA THR A 85 -9.79 -3.95 9.35
C THR A 85 -9.77 -2.78 8.35
N ALA A 86 -8.88 -1.81 8.55
CA ALA A 86 -8.80 -0.54 7.82
C ALA A 86 -8.14 -0.65 6.43
N SER A 87 -8.49 -1.71 5.70
CA SER A 87 -7.98 -1.95 4.34
C SER A 87 -9.04 -2.46 3.38
N HIS A 88 -8.82 -2.25 2.08
CA HIS A 88 -9.68 -2.83 1.04
C HIS A 88 -9.43 -4.33 0.78
N GLY A 89 -8.29 -4.88 1.20
CA GLY A 89 -7.92 -6.27 0.92
C GLY A 89 -8.67 -7.25 1.82
N GLY A 90 -9.40 -8.22 1.26
CA GLY A 90 -10.10 -9.26 2.02
C GLY A 90 -9.32 -10.58 1.97
N GLY A 91 -8.48 -10.87 2.96
CA GLY A 91 -7.78 -12.15 3.05
C GLY A 91 -6.88 -12.28 4.28
N THR A 92 -7.15 -13.34 5.06
CA THR A 92 -6.37 -14.18 6.01
C THR A 92 -5.06 -13.75 6.69
N GLU A 93 -4.48 -12.58 6.44
CA GLU A 93 -3.17 -12.17 7.01
C GLU A 93 -3.23 -10.79 7.68
N ARG A 94 -4.42 -10.40 8.14
CA ARG A 94 -4.60 -9.25 9.04
C ARG A 94 -4.26 -9.68 10.46
N THR A 95 -2.96 -9.75 10.74
CA THR A 95 -2.48 -10.16 12.05
C THR A 95 -2.16 -8.93 12.88
N ILE A 96 -2.56 -8.95 14.15
CA ILE A 96 -2.08 -7.99 15.15
C ILE A 96 -0.66 -8.43 15.52
N ALA A 97 0.30 -7.92 14.76
CA ALA A 97 1.71 -8.28 14.79
C ALA A 97 2.57 -7.00 14.63
N CYS A 98 3.85 -6.97 14.98
CA CYS A 98 4.70 -8.11 15.32
C CYS A 98 5.25 -7.97 16.75
N PHE A 99 5.16 -9.05 17.52
CA PHE A 99 5.66 -9.19 18.89
C PHE A 99 6.84 -10.17 18.99
N CYS A 100 7.59 -10.36 17.90
CA CYS A 100 8.79 -11.19 17.91
C CYS A 100 9.92 -10.49 18.69
N GLN A 101 10.95 -11.25 19.10
CA GLN A 101 12.07 -10.74 19.90
C GLN A 101 12.71 -9.44 19.35
N PHE A 102 12.80 -9.29 18.02
CA PHE A 102 13.38 -8.11 17.38
C PHE A 102 12.51 -6.86 17.54
N CYS A 103 11.18 -7.00 17.42
CA CYS A 103 10.26 -5.91 17.67
C CYS A 103 10.16 -5.58 19.15
N LEU A 104 10.22 -6.58 20.03
CA LEU A 104 10.27 -6.35 21.49
C LEU A 104 11.54 -5.58 21.89
N GLU A 105 12.69 -5.90 21.29
CA GLU A 105 13.93 -5.18 21.54
C GLU A 105 13.86 -3.73 21.03
N ALA A 106 13.34 -3.52 19.81
CA ALA A 106 13.16 -2.18 19.25
C ALA A 106 12.22 -1.32 20.11
N ALA A 107 11.08 -1.88 20.54
CA ALA A 107 10.15 -1.21 21.44
C ALA A 107 10.82 -0.75 22.74
N ARG A 108 11.63 -1.61 23.38
CA ARG A 108 12.37 -1.24 24.60
C ARG A 108 13.37 -0.11 24.36
N LYS A 109 14.05 -0.10 23.22
CA LYS A 109 15.00 0.96 22.84
C LYS A 109 14.29 2.31 22.64
N GLU A 110 13.06 2.29 22.12
CA GLU A 110 12.23 3.48 21.91
C GLU A 110 11.42 3.88 23.16
N GLY A 111 11.58 3.16 24.29
CA GLY A 111 10.86 3.45 25.52
C GLY A 111 9.37 3.07 25.49
N ILE A 112 8.95 2.23 24.54
CA ILE A 112 7.57 1.77 24.41
C ILE A 112 7.32 0.64 25.44
N ASN A 113 6.25 0.78 26.22
CA ASN A 113 5.86 -0.23 27.20
C ASN A 113 5.22 -1.44 26.49
N VAL A 114 6.02 -2.48 26.28
CA VAL A 114 5.61 -3.74 25.61
C VAL A 114 4.38 -4.38 26.24
N GLU A 115 4.34 -4.46 27.58
CA GLU A 115 3.24 -5.14 28.28
C GLU A 115 1.93 -4.37 28.10
N ARG A 116 2.00 -3.04 28.16
CA ARG A 116 0.83 -2.18 27.90
C ARG A 116 0.41 -2.21 26.43
N ALA A 117 1.36 -2.26 25.49
CA ALA A 117 1.05 -2.43 24.08
C ALA A 117 0.29 -3.74 23.84
N ARG A 118 0.81 -4.87 24.34
CA ARG A 118 0.15 -6.18 24.23
C ARG A 118 -1.23 -6.16 24.87
N ALA A 119 -1.35 -5.63 26.10
CA ALA A 119 -2.65 -5.51 26.77
C ALA A 119 -3.64 -4.65 25.97
N GLY A 120 -3.20 -3.52 25.44
CA GLY A 120 -4.02 -2.64 24.60
C GLY A 120 -4.52 -3.34 23.34
N PHE A 121 -3.65 -4.09 22.66
CA PHE A 121 -4.05 -4.83 21.47
C PHE A 121 -4.98 -6.01 21.75
N LEU A 122 -4.83 -6.70 22.89
CA LEU A 122 -5.79 -7.73 23.31
C LEU A 122 -7.17 -7.13 23.62
N GLU A 123 -7.21 -5.95 24.25
CA GLU A 123 -8.47 -5.23 24.45
C GLU A 123 -9.08 -4.74 23.13
N LEU A 124 -8.25 -4.25 22.22
CA LEU A 124 -8.68 -3.84 20.87
C LEU A 124 -9.22 -5.04 20.06
N GLU A 125 -8.55 -6.19 20.12
CA GLU A 125 -9.02 -7.43 19.47
C GLU A 125 -10.38 -7.88 20.03
N ARG A 126 -10.52 -7.85 21.36
CA ARG A 126 -11.78 -8.18 22.05
C ARG A 126 -12.90 -7.25 21.60
N TRP A 127 -12.66 -5.93 21.59
CA TRP A 127 -13.63 -4.94 21.16
C TRP A 127 -13.99 -5.09 19.67
N THR A 128 -13.02 -5.21 18.76
CA THR A 128 -13.30 -5.38 17.33
C THR A 128 -14.04 -6.68 17.02
N THR A 129 -13.78 -7.74 17.79
CA THR A 129 -14.53 -9.00 17.69
C THR A 129 -15.98 -8.84 18.17
N ALA A 130 -16.21 -8.17 19.29
CA ALA A 130 -17.56 -7.84 19.76
C ALA A 130 -18.33 -7.00 18.73
N MET A 131 -17.70 -5.97 18.16
CA MET A 131 -18.28 -5.12 17.11
C MET A 131 -18.73 -5.93 15.89
N ARG A 132 -17.87 -6.83 15.39
CA ARG A 132 -18.19 -7.72 14.25
C ARG A 132 -19.33 -8.70 14.55
N ASN A 133 -19.53 -9.03 15.82
CA ASN A 133 -20.66 -9.85 16.29
C ASN A 133 -21.93 -9.01 16.57
N GLY A 134 -21.95 -7.73 16.19
CA GLY A 134 -23.10 -6.83 16.36
C GLY A 134 -23.25 -6.26 17.77
N GLN A 135 -22.28 -6.45 18.66
CA GLN A 135 -22.31 -5.96 20.03
C GLN A 135 -21.77 -4.53 20.10
N LYS A 136 -22.66 -3.55 19.93
CA LYS A 136 -22.30 -2.13 19.98
C LYS A 136 -22.19 -1.63 21.43
N PRO A 137 -21.10 -0.92 21.80
CA PRO A 137 -21.00 -0.22 23.07
C PRO A 137 -22.08 0.87 23.22
N ALA A 138 -22.54 1.12 24.44
CA ALA A 138 -23.55 2.14 24.72
C ALA A 138 -23.11 3.57 24.31
N ASP A 139 -21.82 3.90 24.48
CA ASP A 139 -21.26 5.20 24.09
C ASP A 139 -20.93 5.30 22.58
N GLY A 140 -21.14 4.23 21.82
CA GLY A 140 -20.75 4.14 20.41
C GLY A 140 -19.35 3.55 20.18
N ALA A 141 -19.14 3.08 18.96
CA ALA A 141 -17.93 2.46 18.46
C ALA A 141 -16.74 3.43 18.44
N PHE A 142 -16.89 4.60 17.82
CA PHE A 142 -15.79 5.56 17.70
C PHE A 142 -15.32 6.10 19.05
N VAL A 143 -16.26 6.41 19.95
CA VAL A 143 -15.95 6.88 21.31
C VAL A 143 -15.21 5.80 22.11
N THR A 144 -15.64 4.55 21.98
CA THR A 144 -14.97 3.41 22.65
C THR A 144 -13.56 3.19 22.10
N PHE A 145 -13.37 3.28 20.78
CA PHE A 145 -12.05 3.24 20.16
C PHE A 145 -11.14 4.36 20.69
N TRP A 146 -11.63 5.60 20.71
CA TRP A 146 -10.87 6.73 21.21
C TRP A 146 -10.47 6.55 22.68
N ARG A 147 -11.36 5.99 23.50
CA ARG A 147 -11.08 5.63 24.89
C ARG A 147 -9.98 4.56 24.99
N LEU A 148 -9.94 3.58 24.09
CA LEU A 148 -8.84 2.61 24.05
C LEU A 148 -7.50 3.30 23.74
N LEU A 149 -7.45 4.25 22.82
CA LEU A 149 -6.23 5.02 22.53
C LEU A 149 -5.78 5.86 23.72
N LEU A 150 -6.71 6.54 24.41
CA LEU A 150 -6.39 7.31 25.62
C LEU A 150 -5.89 6.41 26.76
N LYS A 151 -6.46 5.20 26.88
CA LYS A 151 -6.06 4.23 27.89
C LYS A 151 -4.74 3.56 27.54
N TYR A 152 -4.50 3.25 26.27
CA TYR A 152 -3.32 2.55 25.76
C TYR A 152 -2.71 3.35 24.60
N PRO A 153 -2.03 4.48 24.87
CA PRO A 153 -1.33 5.23 23.82
C PRO A 153 -0.28 4.38 23.09
N GLU A 154 0.17 3.28 23.73
CA GLU A 154 1.05 2.30 23.12
C GLU A 154 0.47 1.65 21.86
N LEU A 155 -0.85 1.68 21.64
CA LEU A 155 -1.46 1.26 20.37
C LEU A 155 -0.91 2.07 19.19
N LEU A 156 -0.79 3.39 19.34
CA LEU A 156 -0.24 4.28 18.31
C LEU A 156 1.27 4.14 18.20
N SER A 157 1.98 4.10 19.34
CA SER A 157 3.43 3.96 19.33
C SER A 157 3.87 2.63 18.72
N TRP A 158 3.10 1.56 18.91
CA TRP A 158 3.40 0.25 18.35
C TRP A 158 3.04 0.15 16.86
N GLU A 159 1.98 0.83 16.41
CA GLU A 159 1.69 1.01 14.98
C GLU A 159 2.86 1.74 14.29
N GLN A 160 3.30 2.86 14.87
CA GLN A 160 4.45 3.62 14.38
C GLN A 160 5.72 2.77 14.39
N LEU A 161 5.99 2.04 15.47
CA LEU A 161 7.11 1.12 15.57
C LEU A 161 7.07 0.14 14.38
N TRP A 162 5.94 -0.53 14.14
CA TRP A 162 5.83 -1.49 13.04
C TRP A 162 6.18 -0.85 11.69
N ASN A 163 5.54 0.28 11.36
CA ASN A 163 5.78 1.03 10.12
C ASN A 163 7.23 1.49 9.97
N GLU A 164 7.87 1.91 11.06
CA GLU A 164 9.25 2.37 11.02
C GLU A 164 10.24 1.24 10.67
N GLY A 165 9.89 -0.02 10.93
CA GLY A 165 10.72 -1.17 10.52
C GLY A 165 10.64 -1.43 9.03
N LEU A 166 9.47 -1.17 8.45
CA LEU A 166 9.28 -1.20 7.02
C LEU A 166 10.07 -0.05 6.37
N ASN A 167 10.01 1.15 6.93
CA ASN A 167 10.81 2.32 6.53
C ASN A 167 12.32 2.09 6.62
N ASP A 168 12.78 1.43 7.68
CA ASP A 168 14.18 1.01 7.81
C ASP A 168 14.63 0.10 6.67
N THR A 169 13.73 -0.77 6.21
CA THR A 169 14.01 -1.67 5.08
C THR A 169 14.15 -0.87 3.78
N TYR A 170 13.23 0.07 3.51
CA TYR A 170 13.34 1.00 2.38
C TYR A 170 14.66 1.78 2.39
N ARG A 171 15.00 2.41 3.53
CA ARG A 171 16.25 3.18 3.69
C ARG A 171 17.49 2.33 3.49
N SER A 172 17.52 1.12 4.05
CA SER A 172 18.66 0.21 3.93
C SER A 172 18.88 -0.22 2.48
N MET A 173 17.81 -0.57 1.76
CA MET A 173 17.89 -0.96 0.36
C MET A 173 18.30 0.21 -0.53
N TYR A 174 17.76 1.41 -0.30
CA TYR A 174 18.13 2.62 -1.05
C TYR A 174 19.62 2.94 -0.90
N ALA A 175 20.12 2.96 0.34
CA ALA A 175 21.52 3.24 0.64
C ALA A 175 22.45 2.20 -0.02
N LEU A 176 22.08 0.91 0.04
CA LEU A 176 22.84 -0.15 -0.62
C LEU A 176 22.85 0.02 -2.15
N ALA A 177 21.69 0.28 -2.75
CA ALA A 177 21.55 0.46 -4.19
C ALA A 177 22.45 1.60 -4.70
N HIS A 178 22.43 2.75 -4.00
CA HIS A 178 23.25 3.91 -4.36
C HIS A 178 24.74 3.72 -4.10
N ARG A 179 25.12 2.87 -3.14
CA ARG A 179 26.52 2.49 -2.93
C ARG A 179 27.04 1.59 -4.05
N ILE A 180 26.21 0.68 -4.56
CA ILE A 180 26.62 -0.28 -5.60
C ILE A 180 26.55 0.33 -6.99
N ALA A 181 25.47 1.04 -7.30
CA ALA A 181 25.19 1.56 -8.63
C ALA A 181 24.40 2.88 -8.55
N PRO A 182 25.05 4.01 -8.20
CA PRO A 182 24.38 5.30 -7.95
C PRO A 182 23.63 5.88 -9.16
N ALA A 183 23.90 5.40 -10.37
CA ALA A 183 23.19 5.82 -11.58
C ALA A 183 21.88 5.03 -11.84
N LYS A 184 21.64 3.92 -11.12
CA LYS A 184 20.46 3.06 -11.27
C LYS A 184 19.44 3.42 -10.20
N GLY A 185 18.23 3.81 -10.62
CA GLY A 185 17.21 4.29 -9.69
C GLY A 185 16.62 3.18 -8.81
N MET A 186 16.29 3.52 -7.57
CA MET A 186 15.56 2.71 -6.61
C MET A 186 14.25 3.42 -6.22
N GLY A 187 13.15 2.68 -6.25
CA GLY A 187 11.83 3.25 -5.96
C GLY A 187 10.82 2.28 -5.39
N TRP A 188 9.66 2.82 -5.01
CA TRP A 188 8.71 2.09 -4.17
C TRP A 188 7.33 1.98 -4.79
N HIS A 189 6.71 0.80 -4.64
CA HIS A 189 5.29 0.62 -4.91
C HIS A 189 4.49 0.99 -3.66
N ILE A 190 3.68 2.04 -3.75
CA ILE A 190 2.79 2.50 -2.68
C ILE A 190 1.41 1.88 -2.89
N TRP A 191 0.97 1.07 -1.92
CA TRP A 191 -0.26 0.29 -2.01
C TRP A 191 -1.51 1.16 -2.23
N HIS A 192 -2.53 0.59 -2.88
CA HIS A 192 -3.76 1.30 -3.22
C HIS A 192 -4.56 1.76 -1.98
N ASN A 193 -4.36 1.11 -0.82
CA ASN A 193 -5.01 1.51 0.42
C ASN A 193 -4.69 2.97 0.80
N ASN A 194 -3.59 3.53 0.29
CA ASN A 194 -3.21 4.94 0.39
C ASN A 194 -4.27 5.91 -0.11
N SER A 195 -5.13 5.47 -1.02
CA SER A 195 -6.22 6.30 -1.53
C SER A 195 -7.51 6.14 -0.75
N PHE A 196 -7.61 5.16 0.17
CA PHE A 196 -8.87 4.81 0.83
C PHE A 196 -8.78 5.01 2.34
N SER A 197 -7.75 4.47 2.98
CA SER A 197 -7.55 4.57 4.43
C SER A 197 -6.80 5.85 4.79
N PRO A 198 -7.38 6.76 5.59
CA PRO A 198 -6.66 7.93 6.08
C PRO A 198 -5.55 7.52 7.07
N PHE A 199 -5.68 6.36 7.73
CA PHE A 199 -4.69 5.81 8.66
C PHE A 199 -3.43 5.39 7.90
N TYR A 200 -3.54 4.41 7.00
CA TYR A 200 -2.46 4.04 6.09
C TYR A 200 -1.87 5.23 5.33
N ARG A 201 -2.70 6.15 4.80
CA ARG A 201 -2.21 7.36 4.12
C ARG A 201 -1.32 8.22 5.01
N ALA A 202 -1.64 8.37 6.29
CA ALA A 202 -0.83 9.14 7.24
C ALA A 202 0.56 8.53 7.46
N GLU A 203 0.71 7.22 7.24
CA GLU A 203 1.97 6.49 7.36
C GLU A 203 2.79 6.51 6.07
N GLN A 204 2.18 6.87 4.94
CA GLN A 204 2.83 6.96 3.64
C GLN A 204 3.26 8.41 3.31
N ASP A 205 4.03 9.03 4.19
CA ASP A 205 4.50 10.41 4.01
C ASP A 205 5.49 10.52 2.83
N TYR A 206 5.04 11.15 1.75
CA TYR A 206 5.84 11.37 0.55
C TYR A 206 7.05 12.28 0.76
N ALA A 207 6.99 13.21 1.72
CA ALA A 207 8.13 14.06 2.04
C ALA A 207 9.23 13.23 2.71
N GLU A 208 8.84 12.30 3.59
CA GLU A 208 9.77 11.36 4.23
C GLU A 208 10.34 10.38 3.21
N PHE A 209 9.50 9.74 2.38
CA PHE A 209 9.94 8.86 1.31
C PHE A 209 10.96 9.53 0.39
N SER A 210 10.85 10.84 0.15
CA SER A 210 11.75 11.56 -0.72
C SER A 210 13.22 11.51 -0.30
N LYS A 211 13.50 11.28 0.99
CA LYS A 211 14.87 11.13 1.51
C LYS A 211 15.56 9.84 1.06
N TYR A 212 14.79 8.87 0.58
CA TYR A 212 15.28 7.54 0.20
C TYR A 212 14.53 6.98 -1.01
N SER A 213 14.20 7.82 -2.00
CA SER A 213 13.53 7.39 -3.23
C SER A 213 14.05 8.16 -4.44
N ASP A 214 14.18 7.48 -5.58
CA ASP A 214 14.33 8.15 -6.88
C ASP A 214 12.99 8.23 -7.63
N PHE A 215 12.08 7.31 -7.32
CA PHE A 215 10.72 7.32 -7.85
C PHE A 215 9.73 6.61 -6.93
N LEU A 216 8.47 7.00 -7.01
CA LEU A 216 7.34 6.31 -6.39
C LEU A 216 6.35 5.87 -7.47
N LYS A 217 6.03 4.58 -7.47
CA LYS A 217 4.86 4.05 -8.15
C LYS A 217 3.68 4.09 -7.19
N VAL A 218 2.87 5.13 -7.30
CA VAL A 218 1.66 5.28 -6.48
C VAL A 218 0.49 4.59 -7.17
N VAL A 219 -0.13 3.62 -6.52
CA VAL A 219 -1.25 2.88 -7.11
C VAL A 219 -2.50 3.77 -7.20
N MET A 220 -2.94 4.04 -8.43
CA MET A 220 -4.13 4.83 -8.76
C MET A 220 -5.03 4.04 -9.72
N TYR A 221 -5.30 2.78 -9.37
CA TYR A 221 -6.06 1.86 -10.22
C TYR A 221 -7.52 2.29 -10.30
N ASN A 222 -7.92 2.95 -11.38
CA ASN A 222 -9.22 3.58 -11.46
C ASN A 222 -10.36 2.57 -11.66
N ASN A 223 -10.17 1.46 -12.37
CA ASN A 223 -11.24 0.47 -12.57
C ASN A 223 -11.51 -0.38 -11.32
N CYS A 224 -10.54 -1.20 -10.90
CA CYS A 224 -10.65 -2.05 -9.72
C CYS A 224 -10.61 -1.25 -8.41
N GLY A 225 -10.24 0.04 -8.45
CA GLY A 225 -10.34 0.94 -7.31
C GLY A 225 -11.76 1.12 -6.82
N GLY A 226 -12.75 1.02 -7.71
CA GLY A 226 -14.15 1.13 -7.33
C GLY A 226 -14.58 0.05 -6.32
N PRO A 227 -14.57 -1.24 -6.69
CA PRO A 227 -14.92 -2.31 -5.76
C PRO A 227 -14.00 -2.36 -4.53
N ARG A 228 -12.72 -1.94 -4.65
CA ARG A 228 -11.80 -1.84 -3.50
C ARG A 228 -12.22 -0.75 -2.50
N LEU A 229 -12.55 0.45 -2.96
CA LEU A 229 -13.05 1.52 -2.09
C LEU A 229 -14.32 1.10 -1.37
N ALA A 230 -15.27 0.48 -2.09
CA ALA A 230 -16.48 -0.05 -1.49
C ALA A 230 -16.19 -1.11 -0.42
N GLN A 231 -15.20 -1.99 -0.66
CA GLN A 231 -14.77 -2.98 0.32
C GLN A 231 -14.10 -2.35 1.54
N TYR A 232 -13.26 -1.32 1.35
CA TYR A 232 -12.67 -0.57 2.46
C TYR A 232 -13.77 0.02 3.35
N VAL A 233 -14.73 0.75 2.76
CA VAL A 233 -15.87 1.36 3.48
C VAL A 233 -16.65 0.30 4.28
N ARG A 234 -16.99 -0.83 3.65
CA ARG A 234 -17.68 -1.93 4.33
C ARG A 234 -16.87 -2.47 5.50
N ASN A 235 -15.56 -2.62 5.33
CA ASN A 235 -14.69 -3.16 6.37
C ASN A 235 -14.62 -2.25 7.60
N VAL A 236 -14.32 -0.96 7.43
CA VAL A 236 -14.24 -0.02 8.57
C VAL A 236 -15.60 0.28 9.20
N HIS A 237 -16.70 0.10 8.45
CA HIS A 237 -18.05 0.13 8.99
C HIS A 237 -18.36 -1.06 9.92
N THR A 238 -17.65 -2.18 9.82
CA THR A 238 -17.84 -3.30 10.78
C THR A 238 -17.24 -3.04 12.17
N THR A 239 -16.40 -2.00 12.29
CA THR A 239 -15.62 -1.70 13.50
C THR A 239 -15.74 -0.22 13.86
N LEU A 240 -14.82 0.62 13.39
CA LEU A 240 -14.62 2.01 13.80
C LEU A 240 -15.83 2.90 13.54
N PHE A 241 -16.49 2.71 12.40
CA PHE A 241 -17.60 3.55 11.94
C PHE A 241 -18.95 2.84 11.97
N ALA A 242 -19.11 1.85 12.83
CA ALA A 242 -20.33 1.03 12.91
C ALA A 242 -21.58 1.80 13.35
N ASP A 243 -21.44 3.02 13.89
CA ASP A 243 -22.56 3.88 14.28
C ASP A 243 -23.11 4.73 13.12
N LEU A 244 -22.38 4.80 12.01
CA LEU A 244 -22.78 5.55 10.82
C LEU A 244 -23.48 4.63 9.80
N ALA A 245 -24.30 5.20 8.93
CA ALA A 245 -24.71 4.47 7.73
C ALA A 245 -23.49 4.28 6.78
N PRO A 246 -23.41 3.17 6.01
CA PRO A 246 -22.29 2.93 5.10
C PRO A 246 -22.00 4.09 4.12
N GLU A 247 -23.05 4.75 3.63
CA GLU A 247 -22.95 5.92 2.76
C GLU A 247 -22.33 7.13 3.47
N GLN A 248 -22.61 7.32 4.76
CA GLN A 248 -21.96 8.37 5.56
C GLN A 248 -20.46 8.06 5.76
N VAL A 249 -20.10 6.79 5.90
CA VAL A 249 -18.68 6.38 5.96
C VAL A 249 -17.97 6.66 4.63
N LEU A 250 -18.64 6.43 3.51
CA LEU A 250 -18.13 6.78 2.19
C LEU A 250 -17.96 8.30 2.03
N ASP A 251 -18.98 9.09 2.39
CA ASP A 251 -18.92 10.55 2.33
C ASP A 251 -17.81 11.12 3.23
N PHE A 252 -17.63 10.56 4.43
CA PHE A 252 -16.49 10.86 5.28
C PHE A 252 -15.17 10.53 4.59
N THR A 253 -15.06 9.34 3.99
CA THR A 253 -13.85 8.90 3.27
C THR A 253 -13.51 9.86 2.13
N TYR A 254 -14.50 10.28 1.32
CA TYR A 254 -14.31 11.30 0.29
C TYR A 254 -13.83 12.64 0.86
N GLY A 255 -14.45 13.11 1.94
CA GLY A 255 -14.07 14.34 2.61
C GLY A 255 -12.62 14.32 3.11
N VAL A 256 -12.22 13.29 3.85
CA VAL A 256 -10.86 13.21 4.40
C VAL A 256 -9.80 12.91 3.34
N GLN A 257 -10.16 12.18 2.28
CA GLN A 257 -9.24 11.86 1.20
C GLN A 257 -9.19 12.91 0.07
N GLN A 258 -10.07 13.91 0.09
CA GLN A 258 -10.07 15.07 -0.82
C GLN A 258 -10.39 14.74 -2.29
N TYR A 259 -11.24 13.73 -2.53
CA TYR A 259 -11.81 13.42 -3.85
C TYR A 259 -13.26 12.95 -3.69
N ARG A 260 -14.04 12.90 -4.78
CA ARG A 260 -15.42 12.45 -4.75
C ARG A 260 -15.74 11.58 -5.96
N GLU A 261 -16.47 10.50 -5.73
CA GLU A 261 -16.89 9.55 -6.74
C GLU A 261 -18.38 9.18 -6.54
N GLN A 262 -18.84 8.11 -7.19
CA GLN A 262 -20.23 7.65 -7.15
C GLN A 262 -20.70 7.20 -5.75
N THR A 263 -21.97 6.82 -5.61
CA THR A 263 -22.53 6.23 -4.38
C THR A 263 -22.02 4.81 -4.13
N LEU A 264 -22.10 4.32 -2.89
CA LEU A 264 -21.52 3.03 -2.48
C LEU A 264 -22.02 1.82 -3.30
N ASP A 265 -23.29 1.84 -3.74
CA ASP A 265 -23.89 0.82 -4.60
C ASP A 265 -23.44 0.90 -6.07
N ARG A 266 -22.96 2.08 -6.51
CA ARG A 266 -22.58 2.37 -7.90
C ARG A 266 -21.09 2.30 -8.15
N ILE A 267 -20.25 2.71 -7.20
CA ILE A 267 -18.79 2.72 -7.36
C ILE A 267 -18.22 1.37 -7.83
N PRO A 268 -18.65 0.19 -7.33
CA PRO A 268 -18.12 -1.09 -7.82
C PRO A 268 -18.34 -1.32 -9.32
N LYS A 269 -19.44 -0.80 -9.86
CA LYS A 269 -19.84 -0.94 -11.27
C LYS A 269 -19.24 0.15 -12.15
N ALA A 270 -19.05 1.36 -11.60
CA ALA A 270 -18.51 2.50 -12.31
C ALA A 270 -16.98 2.51 -12.36
N GLY A 271 -16.31 2.01 -11.31
CA GLY A 271 -14.93 2.34 -11.03
C GLY A 271 -14.80 3.73 -10.41
N LEU A 272 -13.56 4.16 -10.21
CA LEU A 272 -13.16 5.53 -9.92
C LEU A 272 -12.89 6.25 -11.25
N SER A 273 -13.15 7.55 -11.29
CA SER A 273 -13.02 8.36 -12.50
C SER A 273 -11.56 8.71 -12.84
N SER A 274 -11.35 9.33 -14.00
CA SER A 274 -10.06 9.96 -14.31
C SER A 274 -9.79 11.21 -13.45
N ASP A 275 -10.81 11.87 -12.88
CA ASP A 275 -10.61 12.98 -11.94
C ASP A 275 -9.94 12.50 -10.64
N TYR A 276 -10.29 11.30 -10.16
CA TYR A 276 -9.57 10.65 -9.07
C TYR A 276 -8.08 10.48 -9.39
N VAL A 277 -7.75 9.99 -10.59
CA VAL A 277 -6.34 9.84 -11.03
C VAL A 277 -5.63 11.20 -11.08
N LEU A 278 -6.29 12.23 -11.63
CA LEU A 278 -5.76 13.59 -11.68
C LEU A 278 -5.44 14.14 -10.29
N ARG A 279 -6.38 14.03 -9.34
CA ARG A 279 -6.23 14.54 -7.97
C ARG A 279 -5.15 13.82 -7.21
N GLU A 280 -5.16 12.49 -7.23
CA GLU A 280 -4.15 11.69 -6.54
C GLU A 280 -2.76 11.89 -7.15
N THR A 281 -2.67 12.10 -8.46
CA THR A 281 -1.41 12.47 -9.11
C THR A 281 -0.90 13.82 -8.63
N LYS A 282 -1.75 14.85 -8.64
CA LYS A 282 -1.37 16.18 -8.14
C LYS A 282 -0.90 16.14 -6.68
N ARG A 283 -1.62 15.38 -5.84
CA ARG A 283 -1.26 15.18 -4.43
C ARG A 283 0.11 14.51 -4.31
N ALA A 284 0.36 13.45 -5.08
CA ALA A 284 1.63 12.74 -5.04
C ALA A 284 2.80 13.60 -5.52
N VAL A 285 2.63 14.34 -6.62
CA VAL A 285 3.66 15.27 -7.13
C VAL A 285 3.93 16.40 -6.14
N ALA A 286 2.90 16.97 -5.52
CA ALA A 286 3.06 18.03 -4.52
C ALA A 286 3.70 17.54 -3.21
N GLY A 287 3.58 16.25 -2.89
CA GLY A 287 4.09 15.66 -1.65
C GLY A 287 5.56 15.24 -1.69
N VAL A 288 6.18 15.16 -2.87
CA VAL A 288 7.59 14.77 -3.01
C VAL A 288 8.49 15.97 -3.32
N THR A 289 9.79 15.81 -3.03
CA THR A 289 10.80 16.75 -3.53
C THR A 289 11.04 16.56 -5.03
N SER A 290 11.57 17.58 -5.69
CA SER A 290 11.68 17.64 -7.17
C SER A 290 12.56 16.56 -7.81
N HIS A 291 13.41 15.87 -7.05
CA HIS A 291 14.25 14.79 -7.58
C HIS A 291 13.49 13.46 -7.70
N VAL A 292 12.37 13.29 -7.00
CA VAL A 292 11.60 12.05 -6.99
C VAL A 292 10.57 12.06 -8.10
N LYS A 293 10.60 11.02 -8.94
CA LYS A 293 9.61 10.85 -10.00
C LYS A 293 8.36 10.17 -9.48
N ILE A 294 7.19 10.67 -9.88
CA ILE A 294 5.90 10.04 -9.60
C ILE A 294 5.40 9.32 -10.84
N TRP A 295 5.12 8.02 -10.69
CA TRP A 295 4.52 7.17 -11.71
C TRP A 295 3.18 6.61 -11.21
N PRO A 296 2.05 7.26 -11.54
CA PRO A 296 0.74 6.69 -11.27
C PRO A 296 0.60 5.30 -11.89
N GLY A 297 0.25 4.33 -11.05
CA GLY A 297 -0.12 3.00 -11.48
C GLY A 297 -1.53 3.03 -12.05
N ILE A 298 -1.69 2.80 -13.35
CA ILE A 298 -2.99 2.74 -14.03
C ILE A 298 -3.36 1.28 -14.22
N ASP A 299 -4.57 0.90 -13.84
CA ASP A 299 -4.99 -0.49 -14.01
C ASP A 299 -5.48 -0.81 -15.41
N ILE A 300 -5.00 -1.94 -15.91
CA ILE A 300 -5.33 -2.50 -17.21
C ILE A 300 -5.72 -3.94 -17.00
N ASP A 301 -7.02 -4.22 -17.14
CA ASP A 301 -7.59 -5.58 -17.04
C ASP A 301 -7.28 -6.32 -15.73
N ILE A 302 -7.02 -5.59 -14.64
CA ILE A 302 -6.89 -6.20 -13.31
C ILE A 302 -8.21 -6.93 -12.98
N PRO A 303 -8.16 -8.20 -12.52
CA PRO A 303 -9.37 -8.94 -12.21
C PRO A 303 -10.26 -8.24 -11.19
N THR A 304 -11.55 -8.17 -11.51
CA THR A 304 -12.65 -7.68 -10.65
C THR A 304 -13.79 -8.70 -10.63
N GLY A 305 -14.74 -8.56 -9.70
CA GLY A 305 -15.91 -9.43 -9.62
C GLY A 305 -16.71 -9.44 -10.93
N ALA A 306 -17.49 -10.50 -11.17
CA ALA A 306 -18.21 -10.69 -12.45
C ALA A 306 -19.08 -9.48 -12.85
N ASN A 307 -19.71 -8.84 -11.87
CA ASN A 307 -20.61 -7.70 -12.04
C ASN A 307 -19.96 -6.33 -11.77
N ASP A 308 -18.66 -6.31 -11.49
CA ASP A 308 -17.90 -5.07 -11.23
C ASP A 308 -17.37 -4.48 -12.54
N LYS A 309 -16.94 -3.21 -12.48
CA LYS A 309 -16.32 -2.47 -13.57
C LYS A 309 -15.23 -3.30 -14.24
N LYS A 310 -15.33 -3.42 -15.57
CA LYS A 310 -14.28 -3.96 -16.45
C LYS A 310 -13.60 -2.82 -17.18
N THR A 311 -12.28 -2.93 -17.35
CA THR A 311 -11.48 -1.97 -18.10
C THR A 311 -11.96 -1.88 -19.55
N GLN A 312 -12.28 -0.67 -19.98
CA GLN A 312 -12.53 -0.30 -21.38
C GLN A 312 -11.40 0.58 -21.91
N PRO A 313 -11.21 0.65 -23.23
CA PRO A 313 -10.18 1.48 -23.83
C PRO A 313 -10.26 2.95 -23.42
N ASP A 314 -11.46 3.51 -23.30
CA ASP A 314 -11.63 4.91 -22.91
C ASP A 314 -11.20 5.18 -21.46
N ASP A 315 -11.51 4.28 -20.53
CA ASP A 315 -11.09 4.40 -19.12
C ASP A 315 -9.56 4.58 -19.02
N VAL A 316 -8.83 3.78 -19.80
CA VAL A 316 -7.36 3.81 -19.85
C VAL A 316 -6.85 5.09 -20.48
N TYR A 317 -7.43 5.48 -21.62
CA TYR A 317 -7.03 6.70 -22.33
C TYR A 317 -7.21 7.93 -21.43
N GLN A 318 -8.36 8.06 -20.76
CA GLN A 318 -8.64 9.19 -19.87
C GLN A 318 -7.76 9.16 -18.61
N ALA A 319 -7.55 7.99 -17.99
CA ALA A 319 -6.70 7.86 -16.81
C ALA A 319 -5.24 8.25 -17.10
N VAL A 320 -4.69 7.83 -18.26
CA VAL A 320 -3.34 8.23 -18.69
C VAL A 320 -3.27 9.75 -18.88
N LYS A 321 -4.23 10.36 -19.59
CA LYS A 321 -4.24 11.83 -19.78
C LYS A 321 -4.37 12.58 -18.46
N ALA A 322 -5.21 12.11 -17.55
CA ALA A 322 -5.37 12.68 -16.23
C ALA A 322 -4.08 12.63 -15.39
N ALA A 323 -3.33 11.51 -15.45
CA ALA A 323 -2.02 11.43 -14.80
C ALA A 323 -1.05 12.51 -15.32
N PHE A 324 -0.91 12.68 -16.63
CA PHE A 324 -0.02 13.72 -17.17
C PHE A 324 -0.54 15.15 -16.89
N GLN A 325 -1.85 15.37 -16.92
CA GLN A 325 -2.44 16.64 -16.49
C GLN A 325 -2.17 16.94 -15.00
N GLY A 326 -1.98 15.90 -14.19
CA GLY A 326 -1.54 15.99 -12.80
C GLY A 326 -0.04 16.19 -12.62
N ALA A 327 0.71 16.41 -13.70
CA ALA A 327 2.17 16.56 -13.74
C ALA A 327 2.95 15.27 -13.37
N ALA A 328 2.38 14.10 -13.63
CA ALA A 328 3.13 12.85 -13.52
C ALA A 328 4.39 12.86 -14.40
N HIS A 329 5.46 12.23 -13.92
CA HIS A 329 6.71 12.07 -14.65
C HIS A 329 6.68 10.90 -15.65
N GLY A 330 5.58 10.14 -15.64
CA GLY A 330 5.35 8.93 -16.40
C GLY A 330 4.17 8.16 -15.80
N VAL A 331 3.79 7.04 -16.41
CA VAL A 331 2.73 6.16 -15.90
C VAL A 331 3.20 4.71 -15.91
N LEU A 332 2.68 3.89 -15.01
CA LEU A 332 2.95 2.45 -14.99
C LEU A 332 1.67 1.65 -15.22
N LEU A 333 1.56 1.05 -16.40
CA LEU A 333 0.45 0.18 -16.76
C LEU A 333 0.53 -1.12 -15.94
N SER A 334 -0.50 -1.39 -15.15
CA SER A 334 -0.52 -2.43 -14.11
C SER A 334 -1.67 -3.42 -14.33
N ARG A 335 -1.60 -4.67 -13.87
CA ARG A 335 -0.54 -5.26 -13.03
C ARG A 335 0.42 -6.18 -13.78
N LYS A 336 0.01 -6.82 -14.87
CA LYS A 336 0.84 -7.81 -15.59
C LYS A 336 0.54 -7.78 -17.08
N TYR A 337 1.57 -7.54 -17.90
CA TYR A 337 1.41 -7.38 -19.36
C TYR A 337 0.67 -8.54 -20.03
N SER A 338 0.91 -9.79 -19.61
CA SER A 338 0.26 -10.97 -20.19
C SER A 338 -1.25 -11.05 -19.94
N GLU A 339 -1.79 -10.27 -19.00
CA GLU A 339 -3.22 -10.21 -18.66
C GLU A 339 -3.93 -9.06 -19.41
N MET A 340 -3.17 -8.14 -20.01
CA MET A 340 -3.70 -6.92 -20.60
C MET A 340 -4.24 -7.15 -22.02
N LYS A 341 -5.47 -6.71 -22.27
CA LYS A 341 -6.06 -6.74 -23.60
C LYS A 341 -5.38 -5.70 -24.49
N LEU A 342 -5.03 -6.10 -25.71
CA LEU A 342 -4.34 -5.22 -26.66
C LEU A 342 -5.13 -3.94 -26.98
N ALA A 343 -6.47 -3.98 -26.96
CA ALA A 343 -7.31 -2.80 -27.17
C ALA A 343 -7.07 -1.72 -26.09
N ASN A 344 -6.96 -2.13 -24.82
CA ASN A 344 -6.70 -1.24 -23.69
C ASN A 344 -5.28 -0.67 -23.74
N LEU A 345 -4.29 -1.51 -24.09
CA LEU A 345 -2.90 -1.06 -24.32
C LEU A 345 -2.78 -0.05 -25.46
N ARG A 346 -3.51 -0.25 -26.57
CA ARG A 346 -3.53 0.70 -27.69
C ARG A 346 -4.09 2.06 -27.26
N ALA A 347 -5.06 2.08 -26.35
CA ALA A 347 -5.64 3.30 -25.82
C ALA A 347 -4.65 4.08 -24.94
N ALA A 348 -3.88 3.39 -24.08
CA ALA A 348 -2.76 4.00 -23.36
C ALA A 348 -1.74 4.60 -24.34
N GLY A 349 -1.33 3.84 -25.36
CA GLY A 349 -0.39 4.32 -26.38
C GLY A 349 -0.92 5.51 -27.18
N ARG A 350 -2.23 5.56 -27.44
CA ARG A 350 -2.89 6.72 -28.08
C ARG A 350 -2.77 7.96 -27.20
N ALA A 351 -3.10 7.85 -25.91
CA ALA A 351 -2.98 8.96 -24.96
C ALA A 351 -1.55 9.54 -24.92
N ILE A 352 -0.54 8.68 -24.81
CA ILE A 352 0.88 9.10 -24.80
C ILE A 352 1.27 9.85 -26.08
N ARG A 353 0.91 9.33 -27.27
CA ARG A 353 1.25 9.98 -28.55
C ARG A 353 0.62 11.37 -28.69
N GLU A 354 -0.61 11.54 -28.24
CA GLU A 354 -1.32 12.82 -28.31
C GLU A 354 -0.77 13.88 -27.37
N LEU A 355 -0.29 13.46 -26.19
CA LEU A 355 0.33 14.36 -25.22
C LEU A 355 1.69 14.91 -25.70
N LYS A 356 2.23 14.39 -26.81
CA LYS A 356 3.57 14.73 -27.34
C LYS A 356 4.64 14.72 -26.24
N THR A 357 4.55 13.77 -25.31
CA THR A 357 5.58 13.54 -24.30
C THR A 357 6.86 13.13 -25.04
N ALA A 358 7.83 14.03 -25.09
CA ALA A 358 9.10 13.86 -25.78
C ALA A 358 10.00 12.82 -25.09
#